data_AF-A0A0F9QAD4-F1
#
_entry.id   AF-A0A0F9QAD4-F1
#
_cell.length_a   1.000
_cell.length_b   1.000
_cell.length_c   1.000
_cell.angle_alpha   90.00
_cell.angle_beta   90.00
_cell.angle_gamma   90.00
#
_symmetry.space_group_name_H-M   'P 1'
#
loop_
_entity.id
_entity.type
_entity.pdbx_description
1 polymer ?
#
loop_
_entity_poly.entity_id
_entity_poly.type
_entity_poly.pdbx_seq_one_letter_code
_entity_poly.pdbx_strand_id
1 'polypeptide(L)'
;MLNIEVDGRKITLRIWDFAGEERFRVLLPAFAKGADGGIFMYDTTRFSSLGQIRDWLSIFEYFIAEDKVKIPIIMVGSKIDLEEKRSVPSEDAEELSRNFDLKGYFECSSKTGERVEDIFENLAKKIIENKD
;
A
#
# COMPACT_ATOMS: atom_id res chain seq x y z
N MET A 1 -4.70 10.33 -12.81
CA MET A 1 -3.35 10.02 -13.35
C MET A 1 -2.38 10.96 -12.67
N LEU A 2 -1.27 10.44 -12.16
CA LEU A 2 -0.23 11.21 -11.48
C LEU A 2 1.05 11.13 -12.31
N ASN A 3 1.66 12.27 -12.62
CA ASN A 3 2.94 12.31 -13.35
C ASN A 3 4.05 12.61 -12.36
N ILE A 4 5.07 11.76 -12.32
CA ILE A 4 6.24 11.90 -11.44
C ILE A 4 7.53 11.69 -12.24
N GLU A 5 8.65 12.13 -11.70
CA GLU A 5 9.98 11.87 -12.24
C GLU A 5 10.75 11.00 -11.25
N VAL A 6 11.21 9.82 -11.70
CA VAL A 6 11.92 8.84 -10.89
C VAL A 6 13.20 8.49 -11.61
N ASP A 7 14.34 8.78 -10.99
CA ASP A 7 15.68 8.52 -11.53
C ASP A 7 15.86 9.04 -12.97
N GLY A 8 15.35 10.25 -13.23
CA GLY A 8 15.38 10.92 -14.54
C GLY A 8 14.39 10.39 -15.57
N ARG A 9 13.53 9.42 -15.21
CA ARG A 9 12.46 8.88 -16.06
C ARG A 9 11.12 9.53 -15.69
N LYS A 10 10.39 10.05 -16.69
CA LYS A 10 9.01 10.53 -16.51
C LYS A 10 8.04 9.37 -16.52
N ILE A 11 7.24 9.23 -15.47
CA ILE A 11 6.32 8.11 -15.26
C ILE A 11 4.91 8.66 -15.06
N THR A 12 3.92 8.02 -15.69
CA THR A 12 2.50 8.31 -15.46
C THR A 12 1.86 7.15 -14.69
N LEU A 13 1.54 7.37 -13.42
CA LEU A 13 0.81 6.43 -12.59
C LEU A 13 -0.69 6.52 -12.86
N ARG A 14 -1.30 5.36 -13.16
CA ARG A 14 -2.75 5.18 -13.23
C ARG A 14 -3.22 4.55 -11.94
N ILE A 15 -3.70 5.39 -11.02
CA ILE A 15 -4.11 4.98 -9.69
C ILE A 15 -5.58 4.57 -9.74
N TRP A 16 -5.90 3.40 -9.19
CA TRP A 16 -7.25 2.97 -8.92
C TRP A 16 -7.46 2.99 -7.40
N ASP A 17 -8.39 3.82 -6.94
CA ASP A 17 -8.80 3.89 -5.54
C ASP A 17 -10.10 3.11 -5.36
N PHE A 18 -10.14 2.28 -4.32
CA PHE A 18 -11.26 1.40 -4.03
C PHE A 18 -11.76 1.64 -2.62
N ALA A 19 -13.09 1.60 -2.45
CA ALA A 19 -13.68 1.63 -1.13
C ALA A 19 -13.22 0.40 -0.32
N GLY A 20 -12.60 0.63 0.84
CA GLY A 20 -12.05 -0.43 1.72
C GLY A 20 -13.09 -1.26 2.48
N GLU A 21 -14.35 -1.29 2.02
CA GLU A 21 -15.38 -2.13 2.65
C GLU A 21 -15.18 -3.60 2.28
N GLU A 22 -15.46 -4.50 3.23
CA GLU A 22 -15.23 -5.93 3.08
C GLU A 22 -15.91 -6.55 1.85
N ARG A 23 -17.06 -6.02 1.41
CA ARG A 23 -17.76 -6.49 0.21
C ARG A 23 -16.95 -6.34 -1.07
N PHE A 24 -15.93 -5.48 -1.10
CA PHE A 24 -15.05 -5.29 -2.26
C PHE A 24 -13.87 -6.27 -2.29
N ARG A 25 -13.69 -7.12 -1.25
CA ARG A 25 -12.64 -8.16 -1.22
C ARG A 25 -12.69 -9.09 -2.43
N VAL A 26 -13.90 -9.37 -2.92
CA VAL A 26 -14.13 -10.21 -4.12
C VAL A 26 -13.51 -9.62 -5.39
N LEU A 27 -13.21 -8.32 -5.42
CA LEU A 27 -12.63 -7.66 -6.58
C LEU A 27 -11.09 -7.65 -6.58
N LEU A 28 -10.45 -7.97 -5.45
CA LEU A 28 -8.98 -8.01 -5.35
C LEU A 28 -8.29 -8.82 -6.46
N PRO A 29 -8.74 -10.03 -6.83
CA PRO A 29 -8.07 -10.81 -7.88
C PRO A 29 -8.07 -10.08 -9.22
N ALA A 30 -9.20 -9.46 -9.56
CA ALA A 30 -9.36 -8.75 -10.82
C ALA A 30 -8.45 -7.52 -10.90
N PHE A 31 -8.14 -6.86 -9.77
CA PHE A 31 -7.25 -5.71 -9.74
C PHE A 31 -5.78 -6.09 -9.65
N ALA A 32 -5.45 -7.14 -8.90
CA ALA A 32 -4.10 -7.70 -8.90
C ALA A 32 -3.70 -8.10 -10.34
N LYS A 33 -4.65 -8.63 -11.11
CA LYS A 33 -4.47 -8.94 -12.52
C LYS A 33 -4.41 -7.66 -13.38
N GLY A 34 -3.19 -7.20 -13.63
CA GLY A 34 -2.91 -6.03 -14.46
C GLY A 34 -2.47 -4.80 -13.67
N ALA A 35 -2.41 -4.88 -12.35
CA ALA A 35 -1.65 -3.93 -11.55
C ALA A 35 -0.15 -4.16 -11.72
N ASP A 36 0.62 -3.09 -11.60
CA ASP A 36 2.08 -3.14 -11.60
C ASP A 36 2.67 -3.05 -10.18
N GLY A 37 1.87 -2.60 -9.21
CA GLY A 37 2.21 -2.44 -7.80
C GLY A 37 0.96 -2.06 -6.99
N GLY A 38 1.06 -2.05 -5.67
CA GLY A 38 -0.10 -1.78 -4.81
C GLY A 38 0.25 -1.11 -3.48
N ILE A 39 -0.74 -0.39 -2.94
CA ILE A 39 -0.67 0.30 -1.66
C ILE A 39 -1.78 -0.24 -0.76
N PHE A 40 -1.40 -0.79 0.39
CA PHE A 40 -2.33 -1.18 1.43
C PHE A 40 -2.26 -0.14 2.53
N MET A 41 -3.38 0.52 2.82
CA MET A 41 -3.39 1.68 3.71
C MET A 41 -4.32 1.48 4.91
N TYR A 42 -3.83 1.80 6.10
CA TYR A 42 -4.63 1.77 7.33
C TYR A 42 -4.63 3.15 8.02
N ASP A 43 -5.45 3.30 9.05
CA ASP A 43 -5.60 4.50 9.85
C ASP A 43 -4.84 4.34 11.18
N THR A 44 -3.81 5.16 11.40
CA THR A 44 -2.98 5.11 12.62
C THR A 44 -3.77 5.34 13.91
N THR A 45 -4.93 6.00 13.83
CA THR A 45 -5.81 6.24 14.97
C THR A 45 -6.86 5.14 15.16
N ARG A 46 -6.79 4.04 14.40
CA ARG A 46 -7.79 2.96 14.46
C ARG A 46 -7.17 1.58 14.31
N PHE A 47 -6.96 0.91 15.44
CA PHE A 47 -6.37 -0.44 15.49
C PHE A 47 -7.09 -1.48 14.64
N SER A 48 -8.42 -1.45 14.58
CA SER A 48 -9.19 -2.38 13.75
C SER A 48 -8.88 -2.28 12.24
N SER A 49 -8.38 -1.13 11.76
CA SER A 49 -7.99 -0.97 10.36
C SER A 49 -6.71 -1.73 10.01
N LEU A 50 -5.76 -1.86 10.94
CA LEU A 50 -4.58 -2.70 10.75
C LEU A 50 -4.97 -4.18 10.67
N GLY A 51 -5.90 -4.61 11.53
CA GLY A 51 -6.47 -5.96 11.48
C GLY A 51 -7.14 -6.27 10.13
N GLN A 52 -7.89 -5.32 9.58
CA GLN A 52 -8.46 -5.46 8.25
C GLN A 52 -7.38 -5.60 7.18
N ILE A 53 -6.32 -4.78 7.22
CA ILE A 53 -5.21 -4.88 6.25
C ILE A 53 -4.56 -6.25 6.26
N ARG A 54 -4.37 -6.88 7.44
CA ARG A 54 -3.91 -8.27 7.52
C ARG A 54 -4.83 -9.21 6.71
N ASP A 55 -6.14 -9.11 6.90
CA ASP A 55 -7.10 -9.96 6.19
C ASP A 55 -7.06 -9.71 4.68
N TRP A 56 -6.95 -8.45 4.25
CA TRP A 56 -6.83 -8.08 2.84
C TRP A 56 -5.52 -8.62 2.23
N LEU A 57 -4.41 -8.57 2.96
CA LEU A 57 -3.11 -9.10 2.52
C LEU A 57 -3.14 -10.63 2.41
N SER A 58 -3.75 -11.34 3.36
CA SER A 58 -3.89 -12.81 3.29
C SER A 58 -4.69 -13.25 2.07
N ILE A 59 -5.75 -12.53 1.72
CA ILE A 59 -6.53 -12.79 0.52
C ILE A 59 -5.69 -12.51 -0.74
N PHE A 60 -4.97 -11.39 -0.73
CA PHE A 60 -4.10 -10.99 -1.85
C PHE A 60 -2.99 -12.01 -2.12
N GLU A 61 -2.28 -12.48 -1.08
CA GLU A 61 -1.26 -13.53 -1.18
C GLU A 61 -1.81 -14.83 -1.74
N TYR A 62 -3.00 -15.25 -1.27
CA TYR A 62 -3.66 -16.46 -1.74
C TYR A 62 -3.86 -16.42 -3.27
N PHE A 63 -4.42 -15.34 -3.80
CA PHE A 63 -4.68 -15.21 -5.24
C PHE A 63 -3.40 -15.07 -6.07
N ILE A 64 -2.41 -14.37 -5.54
CA ILE A 64 -1.17 -14.11 -6.29
C ILE A 64 -0.25 -15.32 -6.33
N ALA A 65 -0.26 -16.16 -5.29
CA ALA A 65 0.40 -17.44 -5.30
C ALA A 65 -0.16 -18.36 -6.41
N GLU A 66 -1.48 -18.33 -6.64
CA GLU A 66 -2.13 -19.10 -7.71
C GLU A 66 -1.72 -18.59 -9.11
N ASP A 67 -1.71 -17.27 -9.32
CA ASP A 67 -1.45 -16.67 -10.64
C ASP A 67 0.04 -16.38 -10.92
N LYS A 68 0.97 -16.69 -9.99
CA LYS A 68 2.42 -16.36 -10.06
C LYS A 68 2.72 -14.89 -10.32
N VAL A 69 1.79 -13.99 -10.01
CA VAL A 69 2.00 -12.56 -10.12
C VAL A 69 3.02 -12.15 -9.04
N LYS A 70 3.92 -11.23 -9.33
CA LYS A 70 4.81 -10.65 -8.31
C LYS A 70 4.85 -9.17 -8.56
N ILE A 71 4.03 -8.44 -7.82
CA ILE A 71 4.02 -6.98 -7.86
C ILE A 71 4.48 -6.44 -6.51
N PRO A 72 5.30 -5.37 -6.47
CA PRO A 72 5.70 -4.75 -5.23
C PRO A 72 4.49 -4.16 -4.52
N ILE A 73 4.31 -4.56 -3.27
CA ILE A 73 3.33 -4.00 -2.36
C ILE A 73 4.03 -3.21 -1.27
N ILE A 74 3.49 -2.04 -0.95
CA ILE A 74 3.88 -1.26 0.23
C ILE A 74 2.69 -1.07 1.15
N MET A 75 2.97 -0.94 2.45
CA MET A 75 1.97 -0.61 3.45
C MET A 75 2.14 0.84 3.92
N VAL A 76 1.02 1.53 4.12
CA VAL A 76 0.98 2.94 4.50
C VAL A 76 0.08 3.15 5.72
N GLY A 77 0.63 3.69 6.80
CA GLY A 77 -0.14 4.25 7.91
C GLY A 77 -0.54 5.71 7.59
N SER A 78 -1.83 6.01 7.52
CA SER A 78 -2.30 7.38 7.26
C SER A 78 -2.67 8.11 8.54
N LYS A 79 -2.87 9.43 8.42
CA LYS A 79 -3.33 10.36 9.48
C LYS A 79 -2.32 10.60 10.61
N ILE A 80 -1.03 10.63 10.30
CA ILE A 80 0.02 10.99 11.28
C ILE A 80 -0.13 12.41 11.84
N ASP A 81 -0.92 13.27 11.19
CA ASP A 81 -1.31 14.57 11.75
C ASP A 81 -2.16 14.46 13.03
N LEU A 82 -2.64 13.25 13.36
CA LEU A 82 -3.42 12.94 14.56
C LEU A 82 -2.61 12.08 15.56
N GLU A 83 -1.31 12.32 15.70
CA GLU A 83 -0.41 11.55 16.57
C GLU A 83 -0.94 11.37 18.00
N GLU A 84 -1.54 12.41 18.60
CA GLU A 84 -2.17 12.35 19.93
C GLU A 84 -3.32 11.34 20.04
N LYS A 85 -3.86 10.87 18.91
CA LYS A 85 -4.91 9.85 18.82
C LYS A 85 -4.40 8.52 18.27
N ARG A 86 -3.08 8.35 18.11
CA ARG A 86 -2.48 7.11 17.63
C ARG A 86 -2.93 5.96 18.52
N SER A 87 -3.52 4.95 17.88
CA SER A 87 -3.91 3.70 18.54
C SER A 87 -3.15 2.49 17.99
N VAL A 88 -2.41 2.68 16.89
CA VAL A 88 -1.59 1.66 16.25
C VAL A 88 -0.12 2.03 16.48
N PRO A 89 0.62 1.28 17.31
CA PRO A 89 2.07 1.39 17.40
C PRO A 89 2.69 1.17 16.02
N SER A 90 3.69 1.97 15.66
CA SER A 90 4.38 1.82 14.38
C SER A 90 5.10 0.46 14.29
N GLU A 91 5.54 -0.08 15.43
CA GLU A 91 6.20 -1.38 15.53
C GLU A 91 5.27 -2.53 15.11
N ASP A 92 3.99 -2.49 15.50
CA ASP A 92 3.00 -3.52 15.14
C ASP A 92 2.76 -3.54 13.62
N ALA A 93 2.69 -2.35 13.01
CA ALA A 93 2.53 -2.21 11.58
C ALA A 93 3.80 -2.62 10.82
N GLU A 94 4.97 -2.23 11.29
CA GLU A 94 6.24 -2.64 10.69
C GLU A 94 6.48 -4.15 10.81
N GLU A 95 6.07 -4.78 11.93
CA GLU A 95 6.06 -6.23 12.07
C GLU A 95 5.12 -6.89 11.06
N LEU A 96 3.89 -6.39 10.91
CA LEU A 96 2.96 -6.90 9.90
C LEU A 96 3.55 -6.80 8.49
N SER A 97 4.16 -5.67 8.15
CA SER A 97 4.84 -5.47 6.86
C SER A 97 5.93 -6.50 6.60
N ARG A 98 6.73 -6.83 7.62
CA ARG A 98 7.78 -7.85 7.52
C ARG A 98 7.22 -9.26 7.38
N ASN A 99 6.15 -9.58 8.12
CA ASN A 99 5.52 -10.90 8.08
C ASN A 99 4.93 -11.25 6.70
N PHE A 100 4.49 -10.25 5.93
CA PHE A 100 3.98 -10.39 4.57
C PHE A 100 5.03 -10.10 3.46
N ASP A 101 6.32 -9.96 3.82
CA ASP A 101 7.42 -9.61 2.88
C ASP A 101 7.10 -8.38 1.98
N LEU A 102 6.39 -7.40 2.54
CA LEU A 102 6.05 -6.19 1.81
C LEU A 102 7.31 -5.38 1.52
N LYS A 103 7.33 -4.71 0.38
CA LYS A 103 8.52 -4.00 -0.11
C LYS A 103 8.76 -2.66 0.57
N GLY A 104 7.87 -2.22 1.47
CA GLY A 104 8.10 -1.04 2.29
C GLY A 104 6.95 -0.74 3.22
N TYR A 105 7.28 -0.05 4.31
CA TYR A 105 6.35 0.53 5.26
C TYR A 105 6.60 2.04 5.34
N PHE A 106 5.52 2.81 5.22
CA PHE A 106 5.56 4.27 5.28
C PHE A 106 4.42 4.78 6.15
N GLU A 107 4.55 6.01 6.61
CA GLU A 107 3.43 6.75 7.18
C GLU A 107 3.29 8.11 6.51
N CYS A 108 2.06 8.61 6.38
CA CYS A 108 1.77 9.90 5.76
C CYS A 108 0.56 10.59 6.37
N SER A 109 0.38 11.86 6.01
CA SER A 109 -0.88 12.55 6.19
C SER A 109 -1.37 13.10 4.85
N SER A 110 -2.47 12.55 4.35
CA SER A 110 -3.17 13.10 3.20
C SER A 110 -3.76 14.50 3.48
N LYS A 111 -3.92 14.88 4.75
CA LYS A 111 -4.48 16.17 5.16
C LYS A 111 -3.43 17.28 5.06
N THR A 112 -2.20 17.01 5.50
CA THR A 112 -1.11 17.99 5.44
C THR A 112 -0.27 17.87 4.17
N GLY A 113 -0.38 16.75 3.45
CA GLY A 113 0.47 16.41 2.31
C GLY A 113 1.78 15.73 2.71
N GLU A 114 2.03 15.59 4.02
CA GLU A 114 3.28 15.02 4.55
C GLU A 114 3.50 13.60 4.01
N ARG A 115 4.65 13.41 3.36
CA ARG A 115 5.15 12.13 2.81
C ARG A 115 4.26 11.46 1.76
N VAL A 116 3.26 12.16 1.23
CA VAL A 116 2.38 11.61 0.18
C VAL A 116 3.15 11.37 -1.11
N GLU A 117 3.99 12.32 -1.53
CA GLU A 117 4.80 12.19 -2.76
C GLU A 117 5.83 11.06 -2.63
N ASP A 118 6.52 10.99 -1.49
CA ASP A 118 7.51 9.93 -1.17
C ASP A 118 6.94 8.52 -1.38
N ILE A 119 5.68 8.29 -0.97
CA ILE A 119 5.02 6.99 -1.12
C ILE A 119 4.89 6.60 -2.59
N PHE A 120 4.41 7.53 -3.44
CA PHE A 120 4.22 7.25 -4.86
C PHE A 120 5.55 7.10 -5.60
N GLU A 121 6.55 7.92 -5.27
CA GLU A 121 7.90 7.80 -5.84
C GLU A 121 8.55 6.47 -5.45
N ASN A 122 8.43 6.07 -4.18
CA ASN A 122 9.02 4.82 -3.69
C ASN A 122 8.36 3.59 -4.32
N LEU A 123 7.03 3.59 -4.44
CA LEU A 123 6.33 2.52 -5.15
C LEU A 123 6.74 2.47 -6.62
N ALA A 124 6.81 3.61 -7.30
CA ALA A 124 7.21 3.67 -8.70
C ALA A 124 8.63 3.12 -8.93
N LYS A 125 9.59 3.45 -8.06
CA LYS A 125 10.94 2.87 -8.07
C LYS A 125 10.89 1.34 -8.02
N LYS A 126 10.15 0.79 -7.06
CA LYS A 126 10.00 -0.65 -6.89
C LYS A 126 9.33 -1.33 -8.07
N ILE A 127 8.36 -0.66 -8.70
CA ILE A 127 7.70 -1.15 -9.91
C ILE A 127 8.70 -1.26 -11.07
N ILE A 128 9.57 -0.26 -11.24
CA ILE A 128 10.62 -0.27 -12.28
C ILE A 128 11.61 -1.41 -12.01
N GLU A 129 12.15 -1.49 -10.79
CA GLU A 129 13.10 -2.53 -10.38
C GLU A 129 12.56 -3.95 -10.55
N ASN A 130 11.25 -4.14 -10.40
CA ASN A 130 10.60 -5.45 -10.54
C ASN A 130 10.31 -5.85 -12.00
N LYS A 131 10.38 -4.89 -12.95
CA LYS A 131 10.16 -5.12 -14.38
C LYS A 131 11.45 -5.31 -15.17
N ASP A 132 12.58 -4.88 -14.62
CA ASP A 132 13.92 -5.11 -15.17
C ASP A 132 14.43 -6.53 -14.81
#